data_AF-A0A0F9HN19-F1
#
_entry.id   AF-A0A0F9HN19-F1
#
_cell.length_a   1.000
_cell.length_b   1.000
_cell.length_c   1.000
_cell.angle_alpha   90.00
_cell.angle_beta   90.00
_cell.angle_gamma   90.00
#
_symmetry.space_group_name_H-M   'P 1'
#
loop_
_entity.id
_entity.type
_entity.pdbx_description
1 polymer ?
#
loop_
_entity_poly.entity_id
_entity_poly.type
_entity_poly.pdbx_seq_one_letter_code
_entity_poly.pdbx_strand_id
1 'polypeptide(L)'
;MIKKLLFSLLLLALPFTCFSADRYWVGGADTNNWLETSPTTNWSASSGGALDASIPGSFDDVYFDVNSLDCTMDSGGSGQNFDFTSYTNTLNHTGGNFQAYGNVTLVSGAYTYNSASRWFRMRATGNLITDGVNLPVLVVDGGATTVTFADTITVATINLISGTLDTNGQAVTCVSLSSSNSNTRTLDLGASTVTVTGGGGSATTVWNFVTSTNLTFTEGTSTIIFTGANARIYPGSETFYEVQFTGSGAPLINGGCNFTTLTRTGTAVKTDSLKIWGTSTVSGTLTLNGNSATNRLLVLSNSFGDDQTISAGTVVSNNADYREIIGAGTGDWDLSGGLVGDCGGNTGITFTTADIMYWHVDAGLWSDANKWFLATDGGGGAGRTPLPQDDVVFDANSFDNGSQTITMDMPRVGKSVNFTGITDSPTFNDTIPWTIYGSLTLVSGMTWLHNQNTYFEGRGAFTLTSAGKSF
;
A
#
# COMPACT_ATOMS: atom_id res chain seq x y z
N MET A 1 -9.18 -3.82 -73.23
CA MET A 1 -9.30 -3.25 -71.87
C MET A 1 -8.91 -4.21 -70.74
N ILE A 2 -9.04 -5.54 -70.88
CA ILE A 2 -8.77 -6.51 -69.79
C ILE A 2 -7.27 -6.70 -69.42
N LYS A 3 -6.32 -6.47 -70.32
CA LYS A 3 -4.87 -6.65 -70.01
C LYS A 3 -4.25 -5.53 -69.16
N LYS A 4 -4.84 -4.33 -69.10
CA LYS A 4 -4.35 -3.22 -68.26
C LYS A 4 -4.89 -3.27 -66.82
N LEU A 5 -6.03 -3.93 -66.60
CA LEU A 5 -6.62 -4.08 -65.27
C LEU A 5 -5.90 -5.16 -64.42
N LEU A 6 -5.36 -6.20 -65.07
CA LEU A 6 -4.64 -7.28 -64.38
C LEU A 6 -3.27 -6.86 -63.82
N PHE A 7 -2.61 -5.89 -64.46
CA PHE A 7 -1.29 -5.39 -64.02
C PHE A 7 -1.41 -4.42 -62.83
N SER A 8 -2.52 -3.68 -62.72
CA SER A 8 -2.79 -2.82 -61.56
C SER A 8 -3.35 -3.60 -60.35
N LEU A 9 -3.98 -4.76 -60.56
CA LEU A 9 -4.48 -5.60 -59.47
C LEU A 9 -3.38 -6.48 -58.85
N LEU A 10 -2.33 -6.83 -59.61
CA LEU A 10 -1.19 -7.61 -59.11
C LEU A 10 -0.24 -6.79 -58.21
N LEU A 11 -0.22 -5.46 -58.36
CA LEU A 11 0.59 -4.56 -57.53
C LEU A 11 -0.04 -4.30 -56.14
N LEU A 12 -1.33 -4.62 -55.96
CA LEU A 12 -2.05 -4.46 -54.69
C LEU A 12 -1.92 -5.68 -53.76
N ALA A 13 -1.31 -6.77 -54.22
CA ALA A 13 -1.17 -8.04 -53.49
C ALA A 13 0.29 -8.39 -53.15
N LEU A 14 1.22 -7.45 -53.26
CA LEU A 14 2.56 -7.61 -52.72
C LEU A 14 2.52 -7.30 -51.22
N PRO A 15 2.95 -8.21 -50.33
CA PRO A 15 3.17 -7.85 -48.93
C PRO A 15 4.22 -6.75 -48.89
N PHE A 16 3.84 -5.55 -48.45
CA PHE A 16 4.81 -4.54 -48.07
C PHE A 16 5.49 -5.04 -46.79
N THR A 17 6.65 -5.69 -46.94
CA THR A 17 7.58 -5.86 -45.83
C THR A 17 8.20 -4.50 -45.56
N CYS A 18 7.61 -3.73 -44.66
CA CYS A 18 8.32 -2.61 -44.04
C CYS A 18 9.41 -3.22 -43.17
N PHE A 19 10.68 -3.06 -43.56
CA PHE A 19 11.80 -3.45 -42.72
C PHE A 19 12.01 -2.38 -41.66
N SER A 20 12.34 -2.79 -40.44
CA SER A 20 12.83 -1.85 -39.42
C SER A 20 14.06 -1.14 -39.98
N ALA A 21 14.07 0.19 -39.89
CA ALA A 21 15.26 0.97 -40.19
C ALA A 21 15.97 1.32 -38.88
N ASP A 22 17.30 1.18 -38.86
CA ASP A 22 18.09 1.64 -37.74
C ASP A 22 18.17 3.18 -37.73
N ARG A 23 18.01 3.76 -36.55
CA ARG A 23 18.06 5.19 -36.28
C ARG A 23 18.97 5.46 -35.09
N TYR A 24 20.12 6.04 -35.36
CA TYR A 24 21.10 6.42 -34.36
C TYR A 24 20.89 7.87 -33.97
N TRP A 25 20.71 8.14 -32.68
CA TRP A 25 20.74 9.50 -32.18
C TRP A 25 22.17 10.03 -32.25
N VAL A 26 22.39 11.14 -32.95
CA VAL A 26 23.70 11.81 -32.99
C VAL A 26 23.62 13.10 -32.18
N GLY A 27 22.53 13.86 -32.34
CA GLY A 27 22.41 15.22 -31.82
C GLY A 27 23.23 16.24 -32.64
N GLY A 28 23.21 17.50 -32.23
CA GLY A 28 24.01 18.55 -32.88
C GLY A 28 23.36 19.25 -34.09
N ALA A 29 22.05 19.06 -34.32
CA ALA A 29 21.24 20.00 -35.09
C ALA A 29 21.03 21.31 -34.30
N ASP A 30 20.16 22.21 -34.79
CA ASP A 30 19.89 23.51 -34.16
C ASP A 30 19.45 23.40 -32.68
N THR A 31 18.71 22.33 -32.35
CA THR A 31 18.41 21.94 -30.98
C THR A 31 18.68 20.45 -30.78
N ASN A 32 18.86 20.02 -29.53
CA ASN A 32 18.95 18.60 -29.16
C ASN A 32 17.57 17.97 -28.90
N ASN A 33 16.51 18.47 -29.55
CA ASN A 33 15.17 17.94 -29.37
C ASN A 33 14.93 16.69 -30.22
N TRP A 34 14.18 15.73 -29.66
CA TRP A 34 13.86 14.44 -30.30
C TRP A 34 13.23 14.61 -31.69
N LEU A 35 12.29 15.56 -31.82
CA LEU A 35 11.55 15.87 -33.05
C LEU A 35 12.14 17.07 -33.82
N GLU A 36 13.42 17.40 -33.66
CA GLU A 36 14.06 18.45 -34.47
C GLU A 36 13.96 18.11 -35.97
N THR A 37 13.64 19.12 -36.78
CA THR A 37 13.47 18.98 -38.24
C THR A 37 14.09 20.12 -39.04
N SER A 38 14.56 21.19 -38.40
CA SER A 38 15.10 22.38 -39.06
C SER A 38 16.50 22.72 -38.53
N PRO A 39 17.50 22.92 -39.42
CA PRO A 39 17.47 22.68 -40.86
C PRO A 39 17.49 21.18 -41.22
N THR A 40 17.85 20.32 -40.26
CA THR A 40 17.95 18.86 -40.40
C THR A 40 17.48 18.18 -39.12
N THR A 41 17.34 16.85 -39.13
CA THR A 41 17.03 16.07 -37.93
C THR A 41 18.29 15.87 -37.07
N ASN A 42 18.12 15.28 -35.88
CA ASN A 42 19.22 14.83 -35.01
C ASN A 42 19.63 13.35 -35.24
N TRP A 43 19.13 12.72 -36.31
CA TRP A 43 19.16 11.28 -36.51
C TRP A 43 20.07 10.89 -37.69
N SER A 44 20.78 9.77 -37.55
CA SER A 44 21.61 9.18 -38.60
C SER A 44 21.21 7.73 -38.90
N ALA A 45 21.51 7.27 -40.11
CA ALA A 45 21.40 5.85 -40.48
C ALA A 45 22.57 4.99 -39.94
N SER A 46 23.57 5.61 -39.30
CA SER A 46 24.71 4.91 -38.70
C SER A 46 25.23 5.62 -37.45
N SER A 47 25.86 4.89 -36.54
CA SER A 47 26.47 5.44 -35.32
C SER A 47 27.45 6.58 -35.62
N GLY A 48 27.24 7.75 -35.00
CA GLY A 48 28.06 8.96 -35.19
C GLY A 48 28.08 9.51 -36.62
N GLY A 49 27.15 9.07 -37.48
CA GLY A 49 27.09 9.46 -38.88
C GLY A 49 26.54 10.87 -39.12
N ALA A 50 26.28 11.18 -40.39
CA ALA A 50 25.66 12.45 -40.77
C ALA A 50 24.20 12.53 -40.31
N LEU A 51 23.68 13.76 -40.17
CA LEU A 51 22.29 14.05 -39.80
C LEU A 51 21.34 13.84 -40.99
N ASP A 52 21.26 12.60 -41.49
CA ASP A 52 20.67 12.23 -42.77
C ASP A 52 19.50 11.23 -42.67
N ALA A 53 19.08 10.88 -41.45
CA ALA A 53 17.95 9.98 -41.24
C ALA A 53 16.68 10.72 -40.78
N SER A 54 15.53 10.09 -41.03
CA SER A 54 14.26 10.57 -40.51
C SER A 54 14.18 10.41 -38.99
N ILE A 55 13.29 11.18 -38.36
CA ILE A 55 12.83 10.88 -36.99
C ILE A 55 12.27 9.44 -36.96
N PRO A 56 12.60 8.63 -35.93
CA PRO A 56 12.12 7.26 -35.82
C PRO A 56 10.60 7.19 -35.61
N GLY A 57 9.98 6.23 -36.29
CA GLY A 57 8.58 5.81 -36.09
C GLY A 57 8.47 4.52 -35.27
N SER A 58 7.26 3.98 -35.15
CA SER A 58 6.98 2.75 -34.38
C SER A 58 7.58 1.47 -34.94
N PHE A 59 8.14 1.52 -36.15
CA PHE A 59 8.76 0.39 -36.82
C PHE A 59 10.28 0.47 -36.86
N ASP A 60 10.88 1.58 -36.44
CA ASP A 60 12.32 1.83 -36.55
C ASP A 60 13.03 1.48 -35.25
N ASP A 61 14.19 0.84 -35.34
CA ASP A 61 15.04 0.55 -34.19
C ASP A 61 15.87 1.78 -33.82
N VAL A 62 15.87 2.12 -32.54
CA VAL A 62 16.48 3.34 -32.02
C VAL A 62 17.71 3.01 -31.19
N TYR A 63 18.83 3.64 -31.51
CA TYR A 63 20.10 3.45 -30.85
C TYR A 63 20.62 4.76 -30.26
N PHE A 64 20.99 4.68 -29.00
CA PHE A 64 21.79 5.66 -28.28
C PHE A 64 23.09 4.97 -27.85
N ASP A 65 24.22 5.47 -28.34
CA ASP A 65 25.52 4.85 -28.11
C ASP A 65 26.57 5.88 -27.68
N VAL A 66 27.85 5.49 -27.71
CA VAL A 66 28.96 6.34 -27.27
C VAL A 66 29.11 7.63 -28.10
N ASN A 67 28.57 7.66 -29.32
CA ASN A 67 28.61 8.82 -30.21
C ASN A 67 27.36 9.72 -30.10
N SER A 68 26.37 9.32 -29.31
CA SER A 68 25.13 10.06 -29.09
C SER A 68 25.31 11.18 -28.08
N LEU A 69 24.95 12.43 -28.42
CA LEU A 69 24.92 13.58 -27.49
C LEU A 69 23.67 13.56 -26.58
N ASP A 70 23.59 14.48 -25.60
CA ASP A 70 22.37 14.68 -24.79
C ASP A 70 21.13 14.88 -25.67
N CYS A 71 20.01 14.28 -25.27
CA CYS A 71 18.74 14.34 -25.98
C CYS A 71 17.65 14.95 -25.09
N THR A 72 16.82 15.82 -25.66
CA THR A 72 15.60 16.31 -25.01
C THR A 72 14.39 15.75 -25.72
N MET A 73 13.61 14.90 -25.03
CA MET A 73 12.31 14.45 -25.51
C MET A 73 11.24 15.45 -25.01
N ASP A 74 10.98 16.48 -25.80
CA ASP A 74 10.11 17.63 -25.48
C ASP A 74 8.65 17.43 -25.89
N SER A 75 8.43 16.60 -26.91
CA SER A 75 7.14 16.41 -27.58
C SER A 75 6.78 14.92 -27.76
N GLY A 76 7.59 14.04 -27.18
CA GLY A 76 7.46 12.58 -27.22
C GLY A 76 8.35 11.94 -28.29
N GLY A 77 8.52 10.62 -28.17
CA GLY A 77 9.32 9.83 -29.08
C GLY A 77 8.73 8.43 -29.28
N SER A 78 9.02 7.85 -30.43
CA SER A 78 8.54 6.52 -30.82
C SER A 78 9.69 5.71 -31.40
N GLY A 79 9.67 4.40 -31.16
CA GLY A 79 10.62 3.44 -31.72
C GLY A 79 10.09 2.02 -31.57
N GLN A 80 10.52 1.10 -32.43
CA GLN A 80 10.32 -0.32 -32.25
C GLN A 80 11.15 -0.79 -31.05
N ASN A 81 12.45 -1.00 -31.25
CA ASN A 81 13.38 -1.28 -30.16
C ASN A 81 14.12 -0.01 -29.75
N PHE A 82 14.54 0.06 -28.49
CA PHE A 82 15.40 1.10 -27.96
C PHE A 82 16.61 0.45 -27.29
N ASP A 83 17.81 0.82 -27.74
CA ASP A 83 19.07 0.34 -27.18
C ASP A 83 19.92 1.53 -26.72
N PHE A 84 20.12 1.64 -25.41
CA PHE A 84 20.98 2.62 -24.76
C PHE A 84 22.24 1.97 -24.15
N THR A 85 22.54 0.71 -24.45
CA THR A 85 23.57 -0.09 -23.73
C THR A 85 24.93 0.59 -23.67
N SER A 86 25.30 1.35 -24.70
CA SER A 86 26.59 2.08 -24.76
C SER A 86 26.45 3.60 -24.58
N TYR A 87 25.26 4.08 -24.22
CA TYR A 87 25.00 5.51 -24.08
C TYR A 87 25.58 6.07 -22.79
N THR A 88 26.35 7.16 -22.90
CA THR A 88 27.01 7.79 -21.76
C THR A 88 26.46 9.16 -21.41
N ASN A 89 25.49 9.67 -22.19
CA ASN A 89 24.86 10.97 -21.98
C ASN A 89 23.43 10.79 -21.45
N THR A 90 22.63 11.85 -21.42
CA THR A 90 21.29 11.82 -20.82
C THR A 90 20.19 12.05 -21.86
N LEU A 91 19.12 11.26 -21.80
CA LEU A 91 17.83 11.58 -22.41
C LEU A 91 16.94 12.22 -21.35
N ASN A 92 16.64 13.50 -21.53
CA ASN A 92 15.77 14.27 -20.65
C ASN A 92 14.33 14.30 -21.20
N HIS A 93 13.44 13.52 -20.60
CA HIS A 93 12.03 13.46 -20.94
C HIS A 93 11.26 14.63 -20.31
N THR A 94 11.06 15.67 -21.10
CA THR A 94 10.45 16.94 -20.67
C THR A 94 9.01 17.12 -21.16
N GLY A 95 8.58 16.40 -22.20
CA GLY A 95 7.21 16.42 -22.70
C GLY A 95 6.86 15.28 -23.67
N GLY A 96 5.55 15.14 -23.94
CA GLY A 96 5.00 14.03 -24.71
C GLY A 96 5.06 12.67 -24.00
N ASN A 97 5.01 11.60 -24.80
CA ASN A 97 5.11 10.21 -24.35
C ASN A 97 6.36 9.55 -24.95
N PHE A 98 7.07 8.75 -24.17
CA PHE A 98 8.02 7.77 -24.67
C PHE A 98 7.24 6.52 -25.09
N GLN A 99 7.34 6.07 -26.34
CA GLN A 99 6.55 4.96 -26.87
C GLN A 99 7.43 3.89 -27.52
N ALA A 100 7.51 2.73 -26.87
CA ALA A 100 8.18 1.54 -27.39
C ALA A 100 7.19 0.52 -27.95
N TYR A 101 7.54 -0.07 -29.09
CA TYR A 101 6.78 -1.11 -29.77
C TYR A 101 7.59 -2.43 -29.86
N GLY A 102 8.52 -2.62 -28.93
CA GLY A 102 9.48 -3.72 -28.91
C GLY A 102 10.31 -3.67 -27.63
N ASN A 103 11.54 -4.15 -27.71
CA ASN A 103 12.45 -4.22 -26.57
C ASN A 103 12.97 -2.83 -26.18
N VAL A 104 13.16 -2.61 -24.88
CA VAL A 104 13.84 -1.43 -24.36
C VAL A 104 14.98 -1.90 -23.47
N THR A 105 16.19 -1.46 -23.78
CA THR A 105 17.36 -1.58 -22.91
C THR A 105 17.85 -0.19 -22.56
N LEU A 106 17.64 0.22 -21.31
CA LEU A 106 18.23 1.42 -20.73
C LEU A 106 19.57 1.08 -20.06
N VAL A 107 20.35 2.11 -19.74
CA VAL A 107 21.55 2.02 -18.91
C VAL A 107 21.43 3.03 -17.76
N SER A 108 21.97 2.71 -16.59
CA SER A 108 21.94 3.60 -15.43
C SER A 108 22.37 5.03 -15.79
N GLY A 109 21.53 6.02 -15.46
CA GLY A 109 21.79 7.45 -15.72
C GLY A 109 21.40 7.94 -17.11
N ALA A 110 21.06 7.06 -18.06
CA ALA A 110 20.70 7.45 -19.42
C ALA A 110 19.36 8.19 -19.55
N TYR A 111 18.48 8.11 -18.55
CA TYR A 111 17.12 8.62 -18.66
C TYR A 111 16.73 9.42 -17.41
N THR A 112 16.31 10.67 -17.63
CA THR A 112 15.76 11.56 -16.61
C THR A 112 14.41 12.10 -17.07
N TYR A 113 13.60 12.59 -16.13
CA TYR A 113 12.29 13.16 -16.43
C TYR A 113 12.01 14.35 -15.52
N ASN A 114 11.29 15.34 -16.05
CA ASN A 114 10.95 16.56 -15.30
C ASN A 114 9.65 16.47 -14.48
N SER A 115 8.92 15.36 -14.60
CA SER A 115 7.64 15.15 -13.91
C SER A 115 7.34 13.67 -13.72
N ALA A 116 6.86 13.31 -12.53
CA ALA A 116 6.45 11.94 -12.20
C ALA A 116 5.23 11.46 -13.01
N SER A 117 4.58 12.33 -13.78
CA SER A 117 3.44 11.99 -14.65
C SER A 117 3.84 11.67 -16.09
N ARG A 118 5.14 11.66 -16.42
CA ARG A 118 5.62 11.33 -17.77
C ARG A 118 5.33 9.86 -18.07
N TRP A 119 4.79 9.60 -19.26
CA TRP A 119 4.40 8.24 -19.66
C TRP A 119 5.50 7.59 -20.48
N PHE A 120 6.00 6.48 -19.92
CA PHE A 120 6.81 5.49 -20.59
C PHE A 120 5.90 4.33 -21.01
N ARG A 121 5.59 4.24 -22.30
CA ARG A 121 4.58 3.32 -22.83
C ARG A 121 5.22 2.16 -23.58
N MET A 122 4.82 0.95 -23.24
CA MET A 122 5.13 -0.26 -23.98
C MET A 122 3.86 -0.77 -24.67
N ARG A 123 3.85 -0.73 -26.00
CA ARG A 123 2.64 -0.87 -26.83
C ARG A 123 2.61 -2.15 -27.66
N ALA A 124 3.71 -2.88 -27.72
CA ALA A 124 3.84 -4.19 -28.35
C ALA A 124 4.79 -5.07 -27.56
N THR A 125 4.86 -6.35 -27.90
CA THR A 125 5.62 -7.35 -27.16
C THR A 125 7.11 -7.02 -27.13
N GLY A 126 7.72 -7.09 -25.94
CA GLY A 126 9.13 -6.80 -25.76
C GLY A 126 9.60 -6.90 -24.31
N ASN A 127 10.91 -7.01 -24.15
CA ASN A 127 11.55 -7.00 -22.84
C ASN A 127 11.86 -5.57 -22.39
N LEU A 128 11.75 -5.31 -21.09
CA LEU A 128 12.21 -4.09 -20.46
C LEU A 128 13.42 -4.40 -19.56
N ILE A 129 14.53 -3.74 -19.85
CA ILE A 129 15.73 -3.68 -19.02
C ILE A 129 15.91 -2.21 -18.64
N THR A 130 15.93 -1.91 -17.34
CA THR A 130 16.11 -0.52 -16.85
C THR A 130 17.52 -0.24 -16.37
N ASP A 131 18.31 -1.25 -16.04
CA ASP A 131 19.65 -1.15 -15.46
C ASP A 131 19.69 -0.15 -14.30
N GLY A 132 18.68 -0.19 -13.43
CA GLY A 132 18.56 0.68 -12.27
C GLY A 132 17.98 2.08 -12.54
N VAL A 133 17.58 2.40 -13.77
CA VAL A 133 16.82 3.63 -14.06
C VAL A 133 15.47 3.60 -13.34
N ASN A 134 15.17 4.67 -12.58
CA ASN A 134 13.82 4.88 -12.04
C ASN A 134 12.90 5.43 -13.13
N LEU A 135 11.79 4.76 -13.39
CA LEU A 135 10.79 5.23 -14.35
C LEU A 135 9.71 6.10 -13.67
N PRO A 136 9.13 7.10 -14.35
CA PRO A 136 8.00 7.86 -13.84
C PRO A 136 6.75 6.96 -13.87
N VAL A 137 6.06 6.90 -15.00
CA VAL A 137 4.91 6.01 -15.20
C VAL A 137 5.25 4.99 -16.27
N LEU A 138 5.22 3.70 -15.92
CA LEU A 138 5.19 2.62 -16.89
C LEU A 138 3.74 2.34 -17.28
N VAL A 139 3.46 2.32 -18.58
CA VAL A 139 2.13 2.02 -19.13
C VAL A 139 2.25 0.85 -20.10
N VAL A 140 1.43 -0.18 -19.91
CA VAL A 140 1.26 -1.28 -20.86
C VAL A 140 -0.12 -1.14 -21.49
N ASP A 141 -0.18 -0.75 -22.77
CA ASP A 141 -1.43 -0.41 -23.47
C ASP A 141 -1.52 -0.92 -24.93
N GLY A 142 -1.19 -2.20 -25.15
CA GLY A 142 -1.47 -2.92 -26.41
C GLY A 142 -2.23 -4.24 -26.19
N GLY A 143 -3.27 -4.51 -26.99
CA GLY A 143 -4.22 -5.61 -26.73
C GLY A 143 -3.68 -7.03 -26.91
N ALA A 144 -2.60 -7.21 -27.70
CA ALA A 144 -1.91 -8.48 -27.92
C ALA A 144 -0.41 -8.36 -27.56
N THR A 145 -0.14 -7.60 -26.51
CA THR A 145 1.21 -7.25 -26.06
C THR A 145 1.59 -8.09 -24.86
N THR A 146 2.83 -8.55 -24.80
CA THR A 146 3.45 -9.05 -23.57
C THR A 146 4.71 -8.25 -23.27
N VAL A 147 4.69 -7.54 -22.15
CA VAL A 147 5.87 -6.85 -21.62
C VAL A 147 6.46 -7.73 -20.54
N THR A 148 7.72 -8.11 -20.70
CA THR A 148 8.44 -8.95 -19.74
C THR A 148 9.55 -8.16 -19.09
N PHE A 149 9.61 -8.16 -17.76
CA PHE A 149 10.75 -7.59 -17.04
C PHE A 149 11.96 -8.52 -17.12
N ALA A 150 13.09 -7.99 -17.58
CA ALA A 150 14.33 -8.75 -17.69
C ALA A 150 15.32 -8.46 -16.55
N ASP A 151 15.07 -7.41 -15.78
CA ASP A 151 15.82 -7.02 -14.59
C ASP A 151 14.91 -6.46 -13.49
N THR A 152 15.50 -6.00 -12.39
CA THR A 152 14.77 -5.33 -11.31
C THR A 152 14.23 -3.99 -11.78
N ILE A 153 12.93 -3.75 -11.57
CA ILE A 153 12.25 -2.53 -12.00
C ILE A 153 11.98 -1.62 -10.81
N THR A 154 12.39 -0.35 -10.91
CA THR A 154 11.94 0.73 -10.02
C THR A 154 11.15 1.76 -10.83
N VAL A 155 9.93 2.07 -10.39
CA VAL A 155 9.02 2.95 -11.11
C VAL A 155 8.11 3.69 -10.14
N ALA A 156 7.62 4.90 -10.45
CA ALA A 156 6.62 5.52 -9.60
C ALA A 156 5.26 4.80 -9.76
N THR A 157 4.73 4.72 -10.97
CA THR A 157 3.41 4.13 -11.21
C THR A 157 3.43 3.10 -12.33
N ILE A 158 2.80 1.95 -12.10
CA ILE A 158 2.51 0.96 -13.14
C ILE A 158 1.03 1.06 -13.51
N ASN A 159 0.74 1.30 -14.79
CA ASN A 159 -0.61 1.24 -15.35
C ASN A 159 -0.70 0.11 -16.38
N LEU A 160 -1.37 -0.98 -16.01
CA LEU A 160 -1.72 -2.04 -16.94
C LEU A 160 -3.10 -1.72 -17.54
N ILE A 161 -3.12 -1.20 -18.77
CA ILE A 161 -4.33 -0.79 -19.47
C ILE A 161 -4.86 -1.91 -20.36
N SER A 162 -3.99 -2.63 -21.08
CA SER A 162 -4.34 -3.79 -21.91
C SER A 162 -3.10 -4.65 -22.19
N GLY A 163 -3.30 -5.94 -22.46
CA GLY A 163 -2.22 -6.89 -22.72
C GLY A 163 -1.69 -7.54 -21.44
N THR A 164 -0.50 -8.13 -21.53
CA THR A 164 0.16 -8.83 -20.44
C THR A 164 1.35 -8.02 -19.93
N LEU A 165 1.41 -7.84 -18.61
CA LEU A 165 2.63 -7.50 -17.89
C LEU A 165 3.10 -8.74 -17.12
N ASP A 166 4.28 -9.23 -17.45
CA ASP A 166 4.95 -10.36 -16.83
C ASP A 166 6.19 -9.86 -16.08
N THR A 167 6.18 -9.98 -14.76
CA THR A 167 7.33 -9.56 -13.94
C THR A 167 8.47 -10.58 -13.97
N ASN A 168 8.25 -11.79 -14.49
CA ASN A 168 9.27 -12.81 -14.73
C ASN A 168 10.14 -13.12 -13.51
N GLY A 169 9.53 -13.10 -12.32
CA GLY A 169 10.22 -13.32 -11.05
C GLY A 169 11.18 -12.20 -10.62
N GLN A 170 11.26 -11.09 -11.35
CA GLN A 170 12.10 -9.94 -11.00
C GLN A 170 11.53 -9.15 -9.84
N ALA A 171 12.39 -8.51 -9.06
CA ALA A 171 11.95 -7.57 -8.03
C ALA A 171 11.34 -6.31 -8.67
N VAL A 172 10.24 -5.83 -8.10
CA VAL A 172 9.55 -4.61 -8.55
C VAL A 172 9.37 -3.68 -7.36
N THR A 173 9.82 -2.44 -7.48
CA THR A 173 9.50 -1.37 -6.53
C THR A 173 8.65 -0.33 -7.21
N CYS A 174 7.44 -0.09 -6.69
CA CYS A 174 6.56 0.95 -7.19
C CYS A 174 5.88 1.78 -6.11
N VAL A 175 5.50 3.02 -6.41
CA VAL A 175 4.59 3.79 -5.54
C VAL A 175 3.17 3.24 -5.66
N SER A 176 2.71 2.92 -6.87
CA SER A 176 1.38 2.35 -7.09
C SER A 176 1.28 1.48 -8.34
N LEU A 177 0.31 0.55 -8.32
CA LEU A 177 -0.08 -0.28 -9.46
C LEU A 177 -1.60 -0.17 -9.69
N SER A 178 -2.00 0.06 -10.94
CA SER A 178 -3.40 0.19 -11.34
C SER A 178 -3.73 -0.63 -12.57
N SER A 179 -4.83 -1.38 -12.50
CA SER A 179 -5.42 -2.10 -13.63
C SER A 179 -6.96 -2.14 -13.53
N SER A 180 -7.56 -0.97 -13.28
CA SER A 180 -9.01 -0.82 -13.11
C SER A 180 -9.68 -0.35 -14.41
N ASN A 181 -10.10 -1.28 -15.27
CA ASN A 181 -10.89 -1.03 -16.47
C ASN A 181 -11.53 -2.35 -17.00
N SER A 182 -11.98 -2.39 -18.25
CA SER A 182 -12.65 -3.57 -18.85
C SER A 182 -11.93 -4.18 -20.06
N ASN A 183 -10.71 -3.73 -20.39
CA ASN A 183 -9.92 -4.31 -21.48
C ASN A 183 -9.41 -5.72 -21.11
N THR A 184 -8.98 -6.53 -22.07
CA THR A 184 -8.25 -7.77 -21.75
C THR A 184 -6.88 -7.45 -21.17
N ARG A 185 -6.61 -7.92 -19.96
CA ARG A 185 -5.40 -7.61 -19.17
C ARG A 185 -4.92 -8.86 -18.46
N THR A 186 -3.61 -9.06 -18.44
CA THR A 186 -2.96 -10.08 -17.60
C THR A 186 -1.84 -9.44 -16.79
N LEU A 187 -1.85 -9.65 -15.48
CA LEU A 187 -0.69 -9.35 -14.62
C LEU A 187 -0.18 -10.68 -14.08
N ASP A 188 1.01 -11.08 -14.51
CA ASP A 188 1.70 -12.27 -14.03
C ASP A 188 2.86 -11.85 -13.13
N LEU A 189 2.79 -12.26 -11.86
CA LEU A 189 3.81 -11.94 -10.86
C LEU A 189 4.85 -13.05 -10.69
N GLY A 190 4.63 -14.26 -11.21
CA GLY A 190 5.52 -15.41 -11.01
C GLY A 190 5.98 -15.56 -9.55
N ALA A 191 7.29 -15.50 -9.32
CA ALA A 191 7.90 -15.52 -7.98
C ALA A 191 8.45 -14.16 -7.53
N SER A 192 7.94 -13.06 -8.09
CA SER A 192 8.43 -11.70 -7.82
C SER A 192 8.14 -11.22 -6.41
N THR A 193 9.05 -10.40 -5.89
CA THR A 193 8.76 -9.51 -4.76
C THR A 193 8.36 -8.14 -5.28
N VAL A 194 7.12 -7.71 -4.98
CA VAL A 194 6.59 -6.40 -5.34
C VAL A 194 6.51 -5.52 -4.10
N THR A 195 7.40 -4.53 -4.00
CA THR A 195 7.40 -3.54 -2.91
C THR A 195 6.61 -2.30 -3.32
N VAL A 196 5.50 -2.04 -2.63
CA VAL A 196 4.64 -0.89 -2.86
C VAL A 196 4.90 0.17 -1.79
N THR A 197 5.52 1.28 -2.19
CA THR A 197 5.99 2.36 -1.28
C THR A 197 4.98 3.48 -1.12
N GLY A 198 3.94 3.51 -1.96
CA GLY A 198 2.87 4.49 -1.86
C GLY A 198 2.18 4.46 -0.50
N GLY A 199 1.92 5.64 0.02
CA GLY A 199 1.30 5.86 1.32
C GLY A 199 1.24 7.35 1.62
N GLY A 200 0.76 7.73 2.81
CA GLY A 200 0.74 9.14 3.23
C GLY A 200 -0.54 9.52 3.98
N GLY A 201 -1.00 10.77 3.77
CA GLY A 201 -2.24 11.32 4.36
C GLY A 201 -3.50 10.47 4.05
N SER A 202 -4.68 10.93 4.49
CA SER A 202 -5.90 10.10 4.53
C SER A 202 -6.16 9.27 3.25
N ALA A 203 -5.76 7.99 3.33
CA ALA A 203 -6.02 6.87 2.43
C ALA A 203 -5.69 7.05 0.92
N THR A 204 -4.41 6.87 0.59
CA THR A 204 -3.90 6.76 -0.79
C THR A 204 -4.18 5.37 -1.37
N THR A 205 -4.87 5.31 -2.52
CA THR A 205 -5.03 4.07 -3.29
C THR A 205 -3.72 3.70 -3.97
N VAL A 206 -3.16 2.55 -3.62
CA VAL A 206 -1.83 2.12 -4.11
C VAL A 206 -1.89 0.82 -4.92
N TRP A 207 -2.97 0.06 -4.77
CA TRP A 207 -3.29 -1.10 -5.61
C TRP A 207 -4.73 -0.98 -6.06
N ASN A 208 -4.97 -0.91 -7.37
CA ASN A 208 -6.30 -0.57 -7.88
C ASN A 208 -6.83 -1.55 -8.95
N PHE A 209 -7.66 -2.50 -8.50
CA PHE A 209 -8.50 -3.36 -9.33
C PHE A 209 -10.00 -3.11 -9.08
N VAL A 210 -10.43 -1.85 -8.86
CA VAL A 210 -11.87 -1.53 -8.67
C VAL A 210 -12.74 -2.13 -9.77
N THR A 211 -12.33 -1.97 -11.03
CA THR A 211 -12.93 -2.67 -12.18
C THR A 211 -11.97 -3.76 -12.64
N SER A 212 -12.16 -4.99 -12.18
CA SER A 212 -11.37 -6.17 -12.56
C SER A 212 -11.93 -6.94 -13.77
N THR A 213 -12.93 -6.39 -14.47
CA THR A 213 -13.49 -7.02 -15.68
C THR A 213 -12.39 -7.34 -16.71
N ASN A 214 -12.30 -8.60 -17.15
CA ASN A 214 -11.28 -9.11 -18.08
C ASN A 214 -9.82 -8.97 -17.59
N LEU A 215 -9.62 -8.84 -16.27
CA LEU A 215 -8.31 -9.01 -15.63
C LEU A 215 -8.07 -10.49 -15.37
N THR A 216 -6.90 -10.98 -15.77
CA THR A 216 -6.32 -12.24 -15.31
C THR A 216 -5.15 -11.90 -14.39
N PHE A 217 -5.31 -12.12 -13.10
CA PHE A 217 -4.21 -11.98 -12.14
C PHE A 217 -3.61 -13.37 -11.88
N THR A 218 -2.30 -13.52 -12.17
CA THR A 218 -1.54 -14.75 -11.89
C THR A 218 -0.55 -14.44 -10.79
N GLU A 219 -0.89 -14.85 -9.57
CA GLU A 219 -0.16 -14.53 -8.35
C GLU A 219 1.11 -15.37 -8.17
N GLY A 220 1.19 -16.55 -8.79
CA GLY A 220 2.31 -17.48 -8.66
C GLY A 220 2.66 -17.76 -7.19
N THR A 221 3.93 -17.56 -6.82
CA THR A 221 4.41 -17.58 -5.43
C THR A 221 4.93 -16.20 -5.01
N SER A 222 4.32 -15.13 -5.53
CA SER A 222 4.78 -13.76 -5.32
C SER A 222 4.57 -13.25 -3.89
N THR A 223 5.39 -12.28 -3.50
CA THR A 223 5.24 -11.55 -2.23
C THR A 223 5.00 -10.07 -2.53
N ILE A 224 3.86 -9.53 -2.08
CA ILE A 224 3.54 -8.11 -2.19
C ILE A 224 3.66 -7.44 -0.83
N ILE A 225 4.51 -6.41 -0.73
CA ILE A 225 4.83 -5.73 0.52
C ILE A 225 4.43 -4.26 0.43
N PHE A 226 3.42 -3.86 1.20
CA PHE A 226 2.99 -2.47 1.35
C PHE A 226 3.76 -1.81 2.50
N THR A 227 4.74 -0.98 2.15
CA THR A 227 5.64 -0.30 3.11
C THR A 227 5.19 1.13 3.43
N GLY A 228 4.41 1.76 2.54
CA GLY A 228 3.85 3.08 2.77
C GLY A 228 2.72 3.08 3.81
N ALA A 229 2.61 4.18 4.57
CA ALA A 229 1.57 4.34 5.58
C ALA A 229 0.16 4.45 4.95
N ASN A 230 -0.85 3.92 5.63
CA ASN A 230 -2.27 3.97 5.20
C ASN A 230 -2.54 3.41 3.78
N ALA A 231 -1.84 2.35 3.38
CA ALA A 231 -2.03 1.72 2.07
C ALA A 231 -3.48 1.26 1.86
N ARG A 232 -4.17 1.83 0.87
CA ARG A 232 -5.50 1.39 0.44
C ARG A 232 -5.38 0.53 -0.81
N ILE A 233 -5.96 -0.67 -0.76
CA ILE A 233 -6.03 -1.59 -1.89
C ILE A 233 -7.49 -1.85 -2.29
N TYR A 234 -7.72 -1.95 -3.59
CA TYR A 234 -8.92 -2.53 -4.18
C TYR A 234 -8.50 -3.84 -4.86
N PRO A 235 -8.73 -4.99 -4.21
CA PRO A 235 -8.15 -6.26 -4.66
C PRO A 235 -8.91 -6.92 -5.81
N GLY A 236 -10.08 -6.40 -6.22
CA GLY A 236 -10.81 -6.89 -7.39
C GLY A 236 -11.42 -8.29 -7.25
N SER A 237 -11.52 -8.82 -6.02
CA SER A 237 -11.87 -10.23 -5.72
C SER A 237 -10.86 -11.26 -6.26
N GLU A 238 -9.63 -10.83 -6.54
CA GLU A 238 -8.55 -11.71 -6.98
C GLU A 238 -7.98 -12.55 -5.82
N THR A 239 -7.18 -13.56 -6.18
CA THR A 239 -6.41 -14.36 -5.24
C THR A 239 -4.95 -13.90 -5.23
N PHE A 240 -4.42 -13.62 -4.05
CA PHE A 240 -3.04 -13.24 -3.83
C PHE A 240 -2.28 -14.38 -3.15
N TYR A 241 -1.00 -14.52 -3.43
CA TYR A 241 -0.17 -15.49 -2.72
C TYR A 241 0.20 -14.97 -1.33
N GLU A 242 1.21 -14.11 -1.21
CA GLU A 242 1.61 -13.50 0.05
C GLU A 242 1.45 -11.98 0.02
N VAL A 243 0.75 -11.43 1.03
CA VAL A 243 0.59 -9.99 1.22
C VAL A 243 1.04 -9.57 2.62
N GLN A 244 1.87 -8.52 2.68
CA GLN A 244 2.37 -7.95 3.93
C GLN A 244 2.09 -6.46 4.00
N PHE A 245 1.51 -6.01 5.11
CA PHE A 245 1.40 -4.59 5.48
C PHE A 245 2.38 -4.27 6.61
N THR A 246 3.43 -3.50 6.28
CA THR A 246 4.52 -3.16 7.22
C THR A 246 4.56 -1.67 7.54
N GLY A 247 3.95 -0.83 6.70
CA GLY A 247 3.77 0.61 6.97
C GLY A 247 2.88 0.89 8.20
N SER A 248 3.04 2.07 8.79
CA SER A 248 2.21 2.52 9.91
C SER A 248 0.80 2.96 9.47
N GLY A 249 -0.07 3.22 10.44
CA GLY A 249 -1.41 3.74 10.23
C GLY A 249 -2.44 2.64 9.98
N ALA A 250 -3.41 2.97 9.12
CA ALA A 250 -4.64 2.23 8.91
C ALA A 250 -4.79 1.74 7.46
N PRO A 251 -3.97 0.77 7.01
CA PRO A 251 -4.19 0.13 5.71
C PRO A 251 -5.63 -0.39 5.59
N LEU A 252 -6.18 -0.29 4.38
CA LEU A 252 -7.54 -0.68 4.06
C LEU A 252 -7.54 -1.69 2.91
N ILE A 253 -8.09 -2.87 3.18
CA ILE A 253 -8.49 -3.83 2.16
C ILE A 253 -9.94 -3.49 1.78
N ASN A 254 -10.13 -2.80 0.64
CA ASN A 254 -11.42 -2.29 0.21
C ASN A 254 -12.09 -3.22 -0.81
N GLY A 255 -12.61 -4.34 -0.33
CA GLY A 255 -13.26 -5.39 -1.11
C GLY A 255 -12.86 -6.78 -0.61
N GLY A 256 -13.75 -7.75 -0.77
CA GLY A 256 -13.44 -9.14 -0.49
C GLY A 256 -12.31 -9.66 -1.39
N CYS A 257 -11.50 -10.57 -0.87
CA CYS A 257 -10.33 -11.12 -1.58
C CYS A 257 -9.81 -12.39 -0.93
N ASN A 258 -9.01 -13.15 -1.67
CA ASN A 258 -8.37 -14.36 -1.17
C ASN A 258 -6.86 -14.17 -1.06
N PHE A 259 -6.27 -14.77 -0.03
CA PHE A 259 -4.83 -14.82 0.19
C PHE A 259 -4.40 -16.26 0.46
N THR A 260 -3.16 -16.61 0.12
CA THR A 260 -2.51 -17.77 0.75
C THR A 260 -1.99 -17.37 2.13
N THR A 261 -1.28 -16.25 2.21
CA THR A 261 -0.75 -15.68 3.45
C THR A 261 -1.05 -14.19 3.51
N LEU A 262 -1.59 -13.73 4.64
CA LEU A 262 -1.81 -12.32 4.92
C LEU A 262 -1.15 -11.95 6.25
N THR A 263 -0.28 -10.95 6.21
CA THR A 263 0.42 -10.45 7.40
C THR A 263 0.21 -8.96 7.60
N ARG A 264 -0.22 -8.58 8.80
CA ARG A 264 -0.12 -7.22 9.32
C ARG A 264 0.65 -7.27 10.64
N THR A 265 1.82 -6.62 10.66
CA THR A 265 2.57 -6.36 11.89
C THR A 265 2.52 -4.88 12.18
N GLY A 266 1.90 -4.49 13.30
CA GLY A 266 1.86 -3.10 13.76
C GLY A 266 3.27 -2.53 13.99
N THR A 267 3.37 -1.22 13.86
CA THR A 267 4.57 -0.43 14.16
C THR A 267 4.52 0.07 15.60
N ALA A 268 5.53 0.83 16.05
CA ALA A 268 5.55 1.45 17.38
C ALA A 268 4.56 2.65 17.50
N VAL A 269 3.32 2.45 17.05
CA VAL A 269 2.24 3.42 16.98
C VAL A 269 0.96 2.78 17.52
N LYS A 270 0.36 3.38 18.54
CA LYS A 270 -0.80 2.82 19.27
C LYS A 270 -2.10 2.76 18.45
N THR A 271 -2.17 3.55 17.39
CA THR A 271 -3.34 3.68 16.50
C THR A 271 -3.22 2.87 15.21
N ASP A 272 -2.17 2.04 15.09
CA ASP A 272 -2.02 1.14 13.97
C ASP A 272 -3.21 0.18 13.89
N SER A 273 -3.71 -0.01 12.66
CA SER A 273 -4.87 -0.85 12.41
C SER A 273 -4.75 -1.65 11.11
N LEU A 274 -5.73 -2.52 10.87
CA LEU A 274 -6.05 -3.12 9.59
C LEU A 274 -7.56 -3.02 9.39
N LYS A 275 -7.97 -2.20 8.42
CA LYS A 275 -9.37 -2.05 8.05
C LYS A 275 -9.73 -3.00 6.93
N ILE A 276 -10.87 -3.65 7.04
CA ILE A 276 -11.37 -4.60 6.03
C ILE A 276 -12.77 -4.19 5.61
N TRP A 277 -13.04 -4.27 4.31
CA TRP A 277 -14.37 -4.17 3.73
C TRP A 277 -14.60 -5.37 2.83
N GLY A 278 -15.62 -6.17 3.11
CA GLY A 278 -15.90 -7.41 2.40
C GLY A 278 -15.31 -8.62 3.11
N THR A 279 -15.71 -9.81 2.66
CA THR A 279 -15.21 -11.08 3.20
C THR A 279 -13.84 -11.41 2.64
N SER A 280 -12.89 -11.74 3.52
CA SER A 280 -11.55 -12.20 3.14
C SER A 280 -11.34 -13.66 3.51
N THR A 281 -10.69 -14.42 2.61
CA THR A 281 -10.28 -15.80 2.87
C THR A 281 -8.76 -15.91 2.83
N VAL A 282 -8.16 -16.49 3.85
CA VAL A 282 -6.73 -16.78 3.94
C VAL A 282 -6.58 -18.30 4.00
N SER A 283 -6.23 -18.93 2.89
CA SER A 283 -6.16 -20.40 2.81
C SER A 283 -5.04 -21.01 3.67
N GLY A 284 -3.95 -20.26 3.86
CA GLY A 284 -2.84 -20.59 4.74
C GLY A 284 -2.85 -19.75 6.02
N THR A 285 -1.77 -19.01 6.26
CA THR A 285 -1.53 -18.30 7.54
C THR A 285 -1.98 -16.85 7.51
N LEU A 286 -2.86 -16.51 8.44
CA LEU A 286 -3.20 -15.14 8.82
C LEU A 286 -2.34 -14.72 10.02
N THR A 287 -1.53 -13.68 9.87
CA THR A 287 -0.72 -13.10 10.96
C THR A 287 -1.16 -11.67 11.25
N LEU A 288 -1.73 -11.43 12.43
CA LEU A 288 -2.24 -10.12 12.87
C LEU A 288 -1.64 -9.78 14.24
N ASN A 289 -0.48 -9.13 14.23
CA ASN A 289 0.28 -8.85 15.45
C ASN A 289 0.45 -7.35 15.68
N GLY A 290 0.20 -6.90 16.91
CA GLY A 290 0.70 -5.60 17.37
C GLY A 290 2.21 -5.61 17.59
N ASN A 291 2.77 -4.42 17.74
CA ASN A 291 4.20 -4.25 18.02
C ASN A 291 4.56 -4.66 19.45
N SER A 292 3.66 -4.44 20.41
CA SER A 292 3.86 -4.75 21.83
C SER A 292 2.52 -4.77 22.58
N ALA A 293 2.52 -5.20 23.86
CA ALA A 293 1.35 -5.17 24.73
C ALA A 293 0.72 -3.76 24.91
N THR A 294 1.48 -2.71 24.62
CA THR A 294 1.03 -1.31 24.57
C THR A 294 0.63 -0.89 23.16
N ASN A 295 1.47 -1.15 22.16
CA ASN A 295 1.21 -0.79 20.76
C ASN A 295 0.44 -1.92 20.07
N ARG A 296 -0.82 -2.13 20.49
CA ARG A 296 -1.68 -3.18 19.96
C ARG A 296 -2.25 -2.82 18.59
N LEU A 297 -2.35 -3.79 17.69
CA LEU A 297 -3.00 -3.62 16.39
C LEU A 297 -4.52 -3.54 16.56
N LEU A 298 -5.24 -2.61 15.91
CA LEU A 298 -6.70 -2.69 15.79
C LEU A 298 -7.11 -3.38 14.48
N VAL A 299 -7.81 -4.50 14.54
CA VAL A 299 -8.40 -5.16 13.37
C VAL A 299 -9.88 -4.84 13.36
N LEU A 300 -10.37 -4.21 12.30
CA LEU A 300 -11.73 -3.69 12.29
C LEU A 300 -12.41 -3.74 10.92
N SER A 301 -13.73 -3.92 10.97
CA SER A 301 -14.60 -3.56 9.86
C SER A 301 -14.46 -2.07 9.51
N ASN A 302 -14.45 -1.76 8.21
CA ASN A 302 -14.48 -0.38 7.71
C ASN A 302 -15.91 0.21 7.68
N SER A 303 -16.94 -0.60 7.93
CA SER A 303 -18.35 -0.19 7.99
C SER A 303 -18.90 -0.44 9.40
N PHE A 304 -19.30 0.63 10.09
CA PHE A 304 -19.93 0.50 11.41
C PHE A 304 -21.26 -0.22 11.30
N GLY A 305 -21.49 -1.20 12.18
CA GLY A 305 -22.73 -1.97 12.22
C GLY A 305 -22.74 -3.22 11.34
N ASP A 306 -21.78 -3.35 10.40
CA ASP A 306 -21.67 -4.49 9.49
C ASP A 306 -20.37 -5.26 9.79
N ASP A 307 -20.52 -6.48 10.30
CA ASP A 307 -19.40 -7.36 10.60
C ASP A 307 -18.73 -7.91 9.33
N GLN A 308 -17.41 -8.04 9.36
CA GLN A 308 -16.64 -8.58 8.23
C GLN A 308 -16.07 -9.94 8.59
N THR A 309 -16.23 -10.90 7.69
CA THR A 309 -15.69 -12.25 7.88
C THR A 309 -14.25 -12.34 7.41
N ILE A 310 -13.39 -12.88 8.28
CA ILE A 310 -12.05 -13.34 7.92
C ILE A 310 -12.03 -14.85 8.14
N SER A 311 -11.97 -15.61 7.05
CA SER A 311 -11.77 -17.06 7.11
C SER A 311 -10.28 -17.39 7.00
N ALA A 312 -9.72 -18.19 7.90
CA ALA A 312 -8.29 -18.52 7.88
C ALA A 312 -8.03 -20.03 8.03
N GLY A 313 -6.97 -20.55 7.42
CA GLY A 313 -6.47 -21.93 7.62
C GLY A 313 -5.58 -22.07 8.86
N THR A 314 -4.83 -21.02 9.18
CA THR A 314 -4.04 -20.89 10.42
C THR A 314 -4.10 -19.44 10.87
N VAL A 315 -4.28 -19.22 12.18
CA VAL A 315 -4.34 -17.87 12.75
C VAL A 315 -3.20 -17.70 13.73
N VAL A 316 -2.47 -16.59 13.60
CA VAL A 316 -1.47 -16.12 14.55
C VAL A 316 -1.82 -14.68 14.88
N SER A 317 -2.28 -14.43 16.10
CA SER A 317 -2.59 -13.07 16.54
C SER A 317 -2.19 -12.84 17.98
N ASN A 318 -1.40 -11.79 18.20
CA ASN A 318 -0.92 -11.36 19.51
C ASN A 318 -0.92 -9.84 19.58
N ASN A 319 -1.16 -9.29 20.77
CA ASN A 319 -1.19 -7.84 21.01
C ASN A 319 -2.11 -7.13 20.00
N ALA A 320 -3.34 -7.61 19.86
CA ALA A 320 -4.30 -7.10 18.88
C ALA A 320 -5.65 -6.87 19.55
N ASP A 321 -6.45 -5.92 19.07
CA ASP A 321 -7.84 -5.81 19.47
C ASP A 321 -8.72 -5.87 18.22
N TYR A 322 -9.92 -6.41 18.36
CA TYR A 322 -10.83 -6.67 17.24
C TYR A 322 -12.14 -5.93 17.41
N ARG A 323 -12.68 -5.37 16.33
CA ARG A 323 -14.01 -4.74 16.29
C ARG A 323 -14.79 -5.17 15.06
N GLU A 324 -15.98 -5.72 15.27
CA GLU A 324 -16.89 -6.10 14.17
C GLU A 324 -16.29 -7.12 13.19
N ILE A 325 -15.59 -8.12 13.72
CA ILE A 325 -14.98 -9.20 12.93
C ILE A 325 -15.64 -10.55 13.25
N ILE A 326 -15.98 -11.30 12.21
CA ILE A 326 -16.29 -12.72 12.32
C ILE A 326 -15.01 -13.51 12.02
N GLY A 327 -14.46 -14.19 13.02
CA GLY A 327 -13.41 -15.20 12.85
C GLY A 327 -14.01 -16.51 12.35
N ALA A 328 -13.52 -17.02 11.22
CA ALA A 328 -14.03 -18.23 10.58
C ALA A 328 -12.91 -19.07 9.93
N GLY A 329 -13.29 -20.18 9.29
CA GLY A 329 -12.36 -21.10 8.64
C GLY A 329 -11.94 -22.26 9.55
N THR A 330 -10.79 -22.86 9.26
CA THR A 330 -10.29 -24.04 9.99
C THR A 330 -9.19 -23.71 11.00
N GLY A 331 -8.65 -22.48 10.94
CA GLY A 331 -7.69 -21.99 11.90
C GLY A 331 -8.29 -21.79 13.28
N ASP A 332 -7.43 -21.87 14.29
CA ASP A 332 -7.81 -21.69 15.69
C ASP A 332 -8.02 -20.21 16.01
N TRP A 333 -9.27 -19.82 16.26
CA TRP A 333 -9.63 -18.48 16.70
C TRP A 333 -9.72 -18.36 18.23
N ASP A 334 -9.15 -19.32 18.98
CA ASP A 334 -8.82 -19.11 20.38
C ASP A 334 -7.55 -18.26 20.52
N LEU A 335 -7.77 -16.96 20.72
CA LEU A 335 -6.72 -15.95 20.88
C LEU A 335 -6.49 -15.58 22.35
N SER A 336 -7.04 -16.36 23.29
CA SER A 336 -7.05 -16.01 24.72
C SER A 336 -5.65 -15.83 25.32
N GLY A 337 -4.65 -16.55 24.80
CA GLY A 337 -3.24 -16.46 25.22
C GLY A 337 -2.44 -15.28 24.63
N GLY A 338 -3.02 -14.52 23.69
CA GLY A 338 -2.28 -13.56 22.86
C GLY A 338 -2.31 -12.09 23.31
N LEU A 339 -2.89 -11.75 24.47
CA LEU A 339 -3.25 -10.36 24.84
C LEU A 339 -4.13 -9.69 23.78
N VAL A 340 -5.32 -10.28 23.59
CA VAL A 340 -6.24 -9.89 22.53
C VAL A 340 -7.53 -9.28 23.08
N GLY A 341 -7.84 -8.06 22.62
CA GLY A 341 -8.97 -7.26 23.06
C GLY A 341 -10.25 -7.42 22.26
N ASP A 342 -11.39 -7.38 22.94
CA ASP A 342 -12.74 -7.37 22.35
C ASP A 342 -13.33 -5.96 22.37
N CYS A 343 -13.19 -5.23 21.26
CA CYS A 343 -13.81 -3.92 21.07
C CYS A 343 -15.32 -4.00 20.73
N GLY A 344 -15.91 -5.19 20.77
CA GLY A 344 -17.32 -5.45 20.53
C GLY A 344 -17.69 -5.78 19.08
N GLY A 345 -18.82 -6.48 18.93
CA GLY A 345 -19.36 -6.87 17.63
C GLY A 345 -18.64 -8.04 16.96
N ASN A 346 -17.78 -8.75 17.70
CA ASN A 346 -17.04 -9.89 17.18
C ASN A 346 -17.81 -11.20 17.36
N THR A 347 -17.60 -12.16 16.46
CA THR A 347 -18.17 -13.51 16.53
C THR A 347 -17.11 -14.53 16.14
N GLY A 348 -17.13 -15.72 16.75
CA GLY A 348 -16.22 -16.81 16.39
C GLY A 348 -14.77 -16.63 16.87
N ILE A 349 -14.50 -15.63 17.71
CA ILE A 349 -13.19 -15.34 18.30
C ILE A 349 -13.27 -15.48 19.82
N THR A 350 -12.34 -16.23 20.42
CA THR A 350 -12.18 -16.26 21.88
C THR A 350 -11.06 -15.30 22.28
N PHE A 351 -11.38 -14.31 23.10
CA PHE A 351 -10.47 -13.25 23.51
C PHE A 351 -9.74 -13.57 24.82
N THR A 352 -8.74 -12.76 25.15
CA THR A 352 -8.16 -12.78 26.50
C THR A 352 -9.26 -12.53 27.53
N THR A 353 -9.25 -13.30 28.61
CA THR A 353 -10.27 -13.17 29.67
C THR A 353 -10.23 -11.76 30.26
N ALA A 354 -11.41 -11.19 30.49
CA ALA A 354 -11.53 -9.88 31.12
C ALA A 354 -11.06 -9.93 32.58
N ASP A 355 -10.36 -8.87 33.01
CA ASP A 355 -9.93 -8.64 34.38
C ASP A 355 -10.44 -7.29 34.90
N ILE A 356 -10.21 -7.05 36.20
CA ILE A 356 -10.31 -5.72 36.79
C ILE A 356 -8.89 -5.15 36.93
N MET A 357 -8.67 -4.00 36.31
CA MET A 357 -7.38 -3.32 36.22
C MET A 357 -7.36 -2.13 37.18
N TYR A 358 -6.53 -2.22 38.20
CA TYR A 358 -6.35 -1.20 39.22
C TYR A 358 -5.15 -0.32 38.89
N TRP A 359 -5.35 1.00 38.89
CA TRP A 359 -4.23 1.94 38.90
C TRP A 359 -3.64 2.01 40.30
N HIS A 360 -2.31 1.97 40.44
CA HIS A 360 -1.65 2.07 41.73
C HIS A 360 -0.39 2.94 41.69
N VAL A 361 -0.32 3.84 42.68
CA VAL A 361 0.80 4.70 43.08
C VAL A 361 1.39 5.59 41.97
N ASP A 362 1.35 6.89 42.25
CA ASP A 362 1.95 7.99 41.52
C ASP A 362 1.30 8.37 40.17
N ALA A 363 1.69 9.53 39.67
CA ALA A 363 1.40 10.02 38.32
C ALA A 363 1.98 9.09 37.25
N GLY A 364 1.54 9.24 36.00
CA GLY A 364 2.12 8.48 34.90
C GLY A 364 1.33 8.48 33.61
N LEU A 365 1.83 7.70 32.66
CA LEU A 365 1.17 7.44 31.38
C LEU A 365 0.21 6.25 31.55
N TRP A 366 -0.99 6.34 30.98
CA TRP A 366 -1.90 5.20 30.91
C TRP A 366 -1.26 3.99 30.22
N SER A 367 -0.38 4.25 29.25
CA SER A 367 0.33 3.24 28.48
C SER A 367 1.46 2.52 29.23
N ASP A 368 1.80 2.94 30.45
CA ASP A 368 2.79 2.26 31.29
C ASP A 368 2.19 1.03 31.95
N ALA A 369 2.59 -0.16 31.48
CA ALA A 369 2.12 -1.44 32.01
C ALA A 369 2.46 -1.64 33.50
N ASN A 370 3.44 -0.93 34.06
CA ASN A 370 3.81 -1.03 35.47
C ASN A 370 2.86 -0.26 36.40
N LYS A 371 1.93 0.52 35.85
CA LYS A 371 0.91 1.26 36.62
C LYS A 371 -0.36 0.44 36.86
N TRP A 372 -0.46 -0.74 36.26
CA TRP A 372 -1.65 -1.57 36.28
C TRP A 372 -1.48 -2.84 37.10
N PHE A 373 -2.48 -3.12 37.93
CA PHE A 373 -2.50 -4.23 38.89
C PHE A 373 -3.83 -4.98 38.84
N LEU A 374 -3.85 -6.21 39.36
CA LEU A 374 -5.00 -7.11 39.37
C LEU A 374 -5.82 -7.02 40.67
N ALA A 375 -5.34 -6.23 41.64
CA ALA A 375 -6.04 -5.91 42.87
C ALA A 375 -5.62 -4.52 43.37
N THR A 376 -6.45 -3.96 44.26
CA THR A 376 -6.15 -2.72 44.99
C THR A 376 -4.83 -2.82 45.77
N ASP A 377 -4.23 -1.67 46.07
CA ASP A 377 -2.98 -1.54 46.83
C ASP A 377 -1.79 -2.30 46.21
N GLY A 378 -1.72 -2.32 44.87
CA GLY A 378 -0.59 -2.90 44.15
C GLY A 378 -0.55 -4.42 44.14
N GLY A 379 -1.68 -5.08 44.43
CA GLY A 379 -1.76 -6.53 44.44
C GLY A 379 -1.68 -7.13 43.04
N GLY A 380 -0.60 -7.88 42.76
CA GLY A 380 -0.41 -8.62 41.51
C GLY A 380 -0.28 -7.72 40.29
N GLY A 381 0.95 -7.37 39.89
CA GLY A 381 1.18 -6.56 38.70
C GLY A 381 0.56 -7.20 37.45
N ALA A 382 -0.24 -6.44 36.70
CA ALA A 382 -0.96 -6.95 35.55
C ALA A 382 -0.03 -7.22 34.36
N GLY A 383 1.10 -6.52 34.29
CA GLY A 383 2.10 -6.68 33.22
C GLY A 383 1.61 -6.23 31.83
N ARG A 384 0.45 -5.57 31.76
CA ARG A 384 -0.20 -5.11 30.54
C ARG A 384 -1.01 -3.85 30.82
N THR A 385 -1.32 -3.11 29.76
CA THR A 385 -2.33 -2.06 29.81
C THR A 385 -3.74 -2.67 29.69
N PRO A 386 -4.80 -1.98 30.15
CA PRO A 386 -6.17 -2.47 30.02
C PRO A 386 -6.53 -2.84 28.58
N LEU A 387 -7.16 -4.00 28.44
CA LEU A 387 -7.82 -4.46 27.21
C LEU A 387 -9.25 -3.90 27.17
N PRO A 388 -9.83 -3.74 25.97
CA PRO A 388 -11.21 -3.27 25.76
C PRO A 388 -12.30 -3.90 26.65
N GLN A 389 -12.12 -5.16 27.07
CA GLN A 389 -13.06 -5.91 27.91
C GLN A 389 -12.83 -5.77 29.42
N ASP A 390 -11.70 -5.20 29.86
CA ASP A 390 -11.37 -5.06 31.28
C ASP A 390 -12.09 -3.89 31.92
N ASP A 391 -12.54 -4.06 33.15
CA ASP A 391 -13.00 -2.93 33.96
C ASP A 391 -11.80 -2.23 34.61
N VAL A 392 -11.78 -0.91 34.60
CA VAL A 392 -10.70 -0.07 35.11
C VAL A 392 -11.16 0.65 36.38
N VAL A 393 -10.35 0.55 37.42
CA VAL A 393 -10.65 1.10 38.75
C VAL A 393 -9.54 2.02 39.21
N PHE A 394 -9.93 3.24 39.59
CA PHE A 394 -9.16 4.16 40.40
C PHE A 394 -9.83 4.27 41.77
N ASP A 395 -9.15 3.80 42.81
CA ASP A 395 -9.64 3.75 44.18
C ASP A 395 -8.79 4.60 45.13
N ALA A 396 -8.99 4.45 46.44
CA ALA A 396 -8.29 5.21 47.46
C ALA A 396 -6.77 4.92 47.51
N ASN A 397 -6.30 3.82 46.92
CA ASN A 397 -4.90 3.40 46.88
C ASN A 397 -4.25 3.70 45.51
N SER A 398 -4.96 4.39 44.62
CA SER A 398 -4.44 4.74 43.30
C SER A 398 -3.40 5.86 43.32
N PHE A 399 -3.40 6.70 44.37
CA PHE A 399 -2.50 7.84 44.50
C PHE A 399 -1.90 7.89 45.90
N ASP A 400 -0.65 8.33 45.98
CA ASP A 400 0.09 8.48 47.24
C ASP A 400 0.36 9.95 47.59
N ASN A 401 0.07 10.88 46.66
CA ASN A 401 0.18 12.32 46.87
C ASN A 401 -0.98 13.07 46.19
N GLY A 402 -1.28 14.26 46.72
CA GLY A 402 -2.26 15.16 46.15
C GLY A 402 -1.89 15.65 44.73
N SER A 403 -2.89 15.82 43.87
CA SER A 403 -2.79 16.45 42.54
C SER A 403 -1.86 15.74 41.53
N GLN A 404 -1.69 14.43 41.66
CA GLN A 404 -0.97 13.62 40.68
C GLN A 404 -1.71 13.54 39.33
N THR A 405 -0.97 13.48 38.22
CA THR A 405 -1.53 13.51 36.86
C THR A 405 -1.47 12.14 36.20
N ILE A 406 -2.63 11.64 35.78
CA ILE A 406 -2.74 10.55 34.80
C ILE A 406 -2.75 11.18 33.42
N THR A 407 -1.80 10.79 32.58
CA THR A 407 -1.76 11.18 31.17
C THR A 407 -2.40 10.08 30.34
N MET A 408 -3.57 10.37 29.79
CA MET A 408 -4.31 9.46 28.93
C MET A 408 -3.71 9.49 27.52
N ASP A 409 -2.90 8.48 27.23
CA ASP A 409 -2.12 8.32 26.00
C ASP A 409 -2.36 6.96 25.31
N MET A 410 -3.48 6.29 25.61
CA MET A 410 -3.92 5.05 24.97
C MET A 410 -5.24 5.27 24.20
N PRO A 411 -5.36 4.78 22.94
CA PRO A 411 -6.57 5.00 22.14
C PRO A 411 -7.74 4.12 22.59
N ARG A 412 -7.48 3.05 23.35
CA ARG A 412 -8.47 2.09 23.85
C ARG A 412 -8.18 1.89 25.32
N VAL A 413 -9.14 2.23 26.17
CA VAL A 413 -8.87 2.44 27.61
C VAL A 413 -9.46 1.36 28.52
N GLY A 414 -10.30 0.49 27.98
CA GLY A 414 -11.00 -0.53 28.73
C GLY A 414 -12.51 -0.46 28.56
N LYS A 415 -13.21 -1.32 29.28
CA LYS A 415 -14.67 -1.43 29.29
C LYS A 415 -15.27 -0.30 30.11
N SER A 416 -15.28 -0.42 31.43
CA SER A 416 -15.79 0.65 32.31
C SER A 416 -14.64 1.32 33.02
N VAL A 417 -14.61 2.65 33.11
CA VAL A 417 -13.60 3.39 33.86
C VAL A 417 -14.26 4.03 35.07
N ASN A 418 -13.83 3.64 36.27
CA ASN A 418 -14.46 4.03 37.51
C ASN A 418 -13.48 4.74 38.45
N PHE A 419 -13.75 6.02 38.73
CA PHE A 419 -13.00 6.84 39.69
C PHE A 419 -13.63 6.90 41.09
N THR A 420 -14.60 6.02 41.38
CA THR A 420 -15.25 5.99 42.69
C THR A 420 -14.23 5.56 43.76
N GLY A 421 -14.01 6.43 44.75
CA GLY A 421 -13.18 6.13 45.92
C GLY A 421 -11.86 6.89 45.96
N ILE A 422 -11.49 7.62 44.90
CA ILE A 422 -10.29 8.46 44.91
C ILE A 422 -10.40 9.60 45.95
N THR A 423 -9.30 9.94 46.61
CA THR A 423 -9.24 10.95 47.68
C THR A 423 -8.32 12.13 47.35
N ASP A 424 -7.28 11.92 46.55
CA ASP A 424 -6.13 12.84 46.42
C ASP A 424 -6.25 13.87 45.28
N SER A 425 -7.46 14.09 44.79
CA SER A 425 -7.78 15.10 43.77
C SER A 425 -6.89 15.04 42.52
N PRO A 426 -6.77 13.88 41.87
CA PRO A 426 -5.87 13.71 40.74
C PRO A 426 -6.31 14.52 39.52
N THR A 427 -5.37 14.74 38.61
CA THR A 427 -5.61 15.32 37.29
C THR A 427 -5.66 14.22 36.24
N PHE A 428 -6.76 14.09 35.52
CA PHE A 428 -6.86 13.28 34.32
C PHE A 428 -6.64 14.18 33.10
N ASN A 429 -5.56 13.95 32.36
CA ASN A 429 -5.15 14.78 31.22
C ASN A 429 -5.16 13.95 29.94
N ASP A 430 -6.12 14.18 29.05
CA ASP A 430 -6.14 13.52 27.75
C ASP A 430 -5.27 14.24 26.72
N THR A 431 -4.46 13.43 26.03
CA THR A 431 -3.42 13.91 25.11
C THR A 431 -3.57 13.33 23.71
N ILE A 432 -4.39 12.29 23.57
CA ILE A 432 -4.85 11.75 22.29
C ILE A 432 -6.36 11.44 22.34
N PRO A 433 -7.03 11.29 21.20
CA PRO A 433 -8.38 10.75 21.15
C PRO A 433 -8.43 9.32 21.70
N TRP A 434 -9.48 8.98 22.44
CA TRP A 434 -9.59 7.71 23.15
C TRP A 434 -11.02 7.16 23.15
N THR A 435 -11.11 5.83 23.24
CA THR A 435 -12.37 5.08 23.20
C THR A 435 -12.56 4.27 24.48
N ILE A 436 -13.75 4.38 25.06
CA ILE A 436 -14.25 3.55 26.16
C ILE A 436 -15.36 2.63 25.66
N TYR A 437 -15.35 1.37 26.12
CA TYR A 437 -16.28 0.33 25.65
C TYR A 437 -17.51 0.12 26.53
N GLY A 438 -17.63 0.91 27.59
CA GLY A 438 -18.64 0.80 28.63
C GLY A 438 -18.88 2.11 29.39
N SER A 439 -19.09 2.00 30.70
CA SER A 439 -19.50 3.14 31.54
C SER A 439 -18.30 3.99 31.99
N LEU A 440 -18.49 5.31 32.09
CA LEU A 440 -17.50 6.23 32.68
C LEU A 440 -18.08 6.83 33.95
N THR A 441 -17.39 6.65 35.08
CA THR A 441 -17.79 7.21 36.37
C THR A 441 -16.71 8.16 36.89
N LEU A 442 -16.96 9.46 36.78
CA LEU A 442 -16.10 10.52 37.33
C LEU A 442 -16.56 10.90 38.74
N VAL A 443 -15.70 11.61 39.48
CA VAL A 443 -16.03 12.19 40.78
C VAL A 443 -15.75 13.69 40.83
N SER A 444 -16.40 14.41 41.75
CA SER A 444 -16.27 15.87 41.83
C SER A 444 -14.85 16.31 42.24
N GLY A 445 -14.15 15.50 43.03
CA GLY A 445 -12.81 15.79 43.57
C GLY A 445 -11.66 15.77 42.56
N MET A 446 -11.82 15.23 41.36
CA MET A 446 -10.74 15.19 40.35
C MET A 446 -10.69 16.46 39.48
N THR A 447 -9.59 16.69 38.79
CA THR A 447 -9.51 17.62 37.65
C THR A 447 -9.51 16.81 36.36
N TRP A 448 -10.30 17.21 35.36
CA TRP A 448 -10.19 16.66 34.00
C TRP A 448 -9.74 17.78 33.06
N LEU A 449 -8.52 17.68 32.53
CA LEU A 449 -8.02 18.51 31.45
C LEU A 449 -8.45 17.85 30.12
N HIS A 450 -9.62 18.23 29.63
CA HIS A 450 -10.19 17.71 28.39
C HIS A 450 -9.70 18.52 27.19
N ASN A 451 -8.82 17.93 26.40
CA ASN A 451 -8.17 18.48 25.21
C ASN A 451 -8.44 17.66 23.94
N GLN A 452 -9.09 16.50 24.05
CA GLN A 452 -9.20 15.50 22.97
C GLN A 452 -10.61 14.93 22.85
N ASN A 453 -10.90 14.24 21.74
CA ASN A 453 -12.19 13.58 21.58
C ASN A 453 -12.30 12.33 22.45
N THR A 454 -13.42 12.19 23.16
CA THR A 454 -13.81 10.99 23.89
C THR A 454 -14.89 10.22 23.13
N TYR A 455 -14.63 8.97 22.77
CA TYR A 455 -15.57 8.10 22.06
C TYR A 455 -16.14 7.02 22.99
N PHE A 456 -17.46 6.87 22.99
CA PHE A 456 -18.14 5.76 23.65
C PHE A 456 -18.57 4.75 22.58
N GLU A 457 -17.89 3.61 22.52
CA GLU A 457 -18.17 2.56 21.54
C GLU A 457 -18.52 1.27 22.26
N GLY A 458 -19.79 0.91 22.36
CA GLY A 458 -20.16 -0.39 22.93
C GLY A 458 -21.54 -0.84 22.48
N ARG A 459 -21.83 -2.13 22.63
CA ARG A 459 -23.09 -2.75 22.16
C ARG A 459 -24.08 -3.03 23.29
N GLY A 460 -24.13 -2.13 24.27
CA GLY A 460 -24.98 -2.25 25.46
C GLY A 460 -25.45 -0.89 25.98
N ALA A 461 -26.24 -0.93 27.05
CA ALA A 461 -26.60 0.27 27.80
C ALA A 461 -25.50 0.61 28.81
N PHE A 462 -24.96 1.82 28.74
CA PHE A 462 -23.88 2.29 29.60
C PHE A 462 -24.23 3.63 30.25
N THR A 463 -23.53 3.96 31.32
CA THR A 463 -23.76 5.17 32.10
C THR A 463 -22.54 6.09 32.05
N LEU A 464 -22.78 7.37 31.82
CA LEU A 464 -21.81 8.44 32.03
C LEU A 464 -22.20 9.21 33.30
N THR A 465 -21.37 9.15 34.34
CA THR A 465 -21.45 10.04 35.49
C THR A 465 -20.42 11.15 35.33
N SER A 466 -20.88 12.33 34.91
CA SER A 466 -19.99 13.47 34.61
C SER A 466 -19.40 14.14 35.84
N ALA A 467 -20.04 14.01 37.01
CA ALA A 467 -19.66 14.68 38.26
C ALA A 467 -19.36 16.18 38.12
N GLY A 468 -20.07 16.85 37.21
CA GLY A 468 -19.91 18.29 36.95
C GLY A 468 -18.68 18.66 36.11
N LYS A 469 -18.00 17.70 35.48
CA LYS A 469 -16.91 17.97 34.53
C LYS A 469 -17.47 18.38 33.16
N SER A 470 -16.72 19.26 32.50
CA SER A 470 -16.99 19.67 31.12
C SER A 470 -16.25 18.76 30.15
N PHE A 471 -16.95 18.33 29.10
CA PHE A 471 -16.42 17.55 27.98
C PHE A 471 -16.99 18.10 26.67
#